data_AF-A0A2E8MAS2-F1
#
_entry.id   AF-A0A2E8MAS2-F1
#
_cell.length_a   1.000
_cell.length_b   1.000
_cell.length_c   1.000
_cell.angle_alpha   90.00
_cell.angle_beta   90.00
_cell.angle_gamma   90.00
#
_symmetry.space_group_name_H-M   'P 1'
#
loop_
_entity.id
_entity.type
_entity.pdbx_description
1 polymer ?
#
loop_
_entity_poly.entity_id
_entity_poly.type
_entity_poly.pdbx_seq_one_letter_code
_entity_poly.pdbx_strand_id
1 'polypeptide(L)'
;DVEAEKRQLALLEKNVKTNEELLADLEQLKKLEKKSRKERDDEAKKTKGIQDEIARLEALLDKTPVLKVDPTVVGIPASRPVPKSAEIYHALVINDRVHFIDPFTPLKMFEDEFRQEKRNFPNERIKRQGADRYIYRSGPILKHYEEFDFKNSRNQKVKLVANPVSTRMQLVVSPDLKEGGASLEELKKKDSNFAKIVYKLSSNIRSVLMFHVHPNSFNTYLQARRVTDKARVSAGWEVKGMGAYYIRIDDVEIRREKEPPPAPTKPGPERPPTLPPKID
;
A
#
# COMPACT_ATOMS: atom_id res chain seq x y z
N ASP A 1 106.48 -0.59 -18.09
CA ASP A 1 105.83 -1.37 -17.01
C ASP A 1 104.72 -0.62 -16.28
N VAL A 2 104.94 0.60 -15.78
CA VAL A 2 103.92 1.37 -15.02
C VAL A 2 102.60 1.65 -15.77
N GLU A 3 102.63 1.86 -17.09
CA GLU A 3 101.41 2.12 -17.88
C GLU A 3 100.53 0.87 -18.08
N ALA A 4 101.14 -0.33 -18.15
CA ALA A 4 100.41 -1.58 -18.29
C ALA A 4 99.68 -1.93 -16.98
N GLU A 5 100.33 -1.70 -15.84
CA GLU A 5 99.74 -1.86 -14.51
C GLU A 5 98.58 -0.89 -14.28
N LYS A 6 98.70 0.37 -14.71
CA LYS A 6 97.58 1.35 -14.66
C LYS A 6 96.37 0.91 -15.47
N ARG A 7 96.56 0.30 -16.64
CA ARG A 7 95.46 -0.23 -17.47
C ARG A 7 94.79 -1.45 -16.83
N GLN A 8 95.58 -2.33 -16.20
CA GLN A 8 95.04 -3.48 -15.46
C GLN A 8 94.25 -3.05 -14.22
N LEU A 9 94.74 -2.06 -13.47
CA LEU A 9 94.02 -1.46 -12.34
C LEU A 9 92.70 -0.83 -12.77
N ALA A 10 92.67 -0.08 -13.87
CA ALA A 10 91.43 0.50 -14.40
C ALA A 10 90.39 -0.55 -14.84
N LEU A 11 90.85 -1.68 -15.40
CA LEU A 11 89.99 -2.82 -15.76
C LEU A 11 89.43 -3.52 -14.50
N LEU A 12 90.28 -3.71 -13.48
CA LEU A 12 89.87 -4.26 -12.19
C LEU A 12 88.85 -3.35 -11.49
N GLU A 13 89.07 -2.04 -11.47
CA GLU A 13 88.12 -1.07 -10.91
C GLU A 13 86.77 -1.09 -11.65
N LYS A 14 86.79 -1.22 -12.98
CA LYS A 14 85.56 -1.35 -13.77
C LYS A 14 84.81 -2.65 -13.44
N ASN A 15 85.54 -3.76 -13.31
CA ASN A 15 84.96 -5.06 -12.96
C ASN A 15 84.40 -5.09 -11.53
N VAL A 16 85.06 -4.42 -10.58
CA VAL A 16 84.57 -4.26 -9.21
C VAL A 16 83.27 -3.47 -9.19
N LYS A 17 83.20 -2.34 -9.92
CA LYS A 17 81.97 -1.54 -10.05
C LYS A 17 80.81 -2.33 -10.67
N THR A 18 81.04 -3.09 -11.74
CA THR A 18 79.99 -3.93 -12.34
C THR A 18 79.53 -5.04 -11.40
N ASN A 19 80.42 -5.62 -10.60
CA ASN A 19 80.05 -6.64 -9.63
C ASN A 19 79.25 -6.05 -8.47
N GLU A 20 79.57 -4.84 -8.01
CA GLU A 20 78.79 -4.11 -7.01
C GLU A 20 77.38 -3.76 -7.52
N GLU A 21 77.25 -3.33 -8.77
CA GLU A 21 75.95 -3.08 -9.44
C GLU A 21 75.10 -4.36 -9.53
N LEU A 22 75.70 -5.48 -9.98
CA LEU A 22 75.02 -6.78 -10.05
C LEU A 22 74.59 -7.30 -8.67
N LEU A 23 75.40 -7.06 -7.63
CA LEU A 23 75.04 -7.42 -6.25
C LEU A 23 73.88 -6.55 -5.73
N ALA A 24 73.88 -5.25 -6.04
CA ALA A 24 72.78 -4.35 -5.70
C ALA A 24 71.47 -4.77 -6.40
N ASP A 25 71.54 -5.17 -7.67
CA ASP A 25 70.40 -5.69 -8.43
C ASP A 25 69.87 -7.01 -7.85
N LEU A 26 70.75 -7.93 -7.44
CA LEU A 26 70.35 -9.18 -6.77
C LEU A 26 69.65 -8.92 -5.42
N GLU A 27 70.10 -7.94 -4.66
CA GLU A 27 69.42 -7.55 -3.42
C GLU A 27 68.04 -6.93 -3.67
N GLN A 28 67.93 -6.10 -4.71
CA GLN A 28 66.64 -5.53 -5.13
C GLN A 28 65.68 -6.63 -5.59
N LEU A 29 66.14 -7.59 -6.40
CA LEU A 29 65.33 -8.73 -6.85
C LEU A 29 64.87 -9.60 -5.66
N LYS A 30 65.74 -9.87 -4.70
CA LYS A 30 65.36 -10.60 -3.46
C LYS A 30 64.32 -9.83 -2.64
N LYS A 31 64.40 -8.50 -2.59
CA LYS A 31 63.39 -7.65 -1.91
C LYS A 31 62.05 -7.70 -2.65
N LEU A 32 62.06 -7.64 -3.98
CA LEU A 32 60.85 -7.74 -4.82
C LEU A 32 60.19 -9.13 -4.69
N GLU A 33 60.98 -10.20 -4.70
CA GLU A 33 60.46 -11.57 -4.53
C GLU A 33 59.77 -11.73 -3.18
N LYS A 34 60.39 -11.24 -2.09
CA LYS A 34 59.79 -11.27 -0.75
C LYS A 34 58.49 -10.47 -0.68
N LYS A 35 58.40 -9.33 -1.36
CA LYS A 35 57.15 -8.54 -1.44
C LYS A 35 56.07 -9.30 -2.21
N SER A 36 56.39 -9.81 -3.39
CA SER A 36 55.46 -10.58 -4.22
C SER A 36 54.96 -11.86 -3.54
N ARG A 37 55.81 -12.55 -2.76
CA ARG A 37 55.38 -13.71 -1.95
C ARG A 37 54.38 -13.30 -0.88
N LYS A 38 54.63 -12.21 -0.15
CA LYS A 38 53.69 -11.69 0.86
C LYS A 38 52.36 -11.28 0.26
N GLU A 39 52.38 -10.57 -0.87
CA GLU A 39 51.15 -10.15 -1.57
C GLU A 39 50.33 -11.37 -2.03
N ARG A 40 50.99 -12.40 -2.58
CA ARG A 40 50.33 -13.67 -2.94
C ARG A 40 49.74 -14.38 -1.73
N ASP A 41 50.47 -14.45 -0.61
CA ASP A 41 49.98 -15.12 0.60
C ASP A 41 48.77 -14.37 1.20
N ASP A 42 48.78 -13.05 1.16
CA ASP A 42 47.67 -12.22 1.64
C ASP A 42 46.45 -12.31 0.72
N GLU A 43 46.65 -12.37 -0.59
CA GLU A 43 45.57 -12.58 -1.58
C GLU A 43 45.00 -14.00 -1.49
N ALA A 44 45.83 -15.01 -1.26
CA ALA A 44 45.39 -16.38 -1.03
C ALA A 44 44.53 -16.50 0.24
N LYS A 45 44.90 -15.81 1.32
CA LYS A 45 44.08 -15.74 2.55
C LYS A 45 42.73 -15.09 2.31
N LYS A 46 42.69 -13.97 1.59
CA LYS A 46 41.42 -13.29 1.24
C LYS A 46 40.53 -14.19 0.40
N THR A 47 41.11 -14.83 -0.61
CA THR A 47 40.39 -15.75 -1.50
C THR A 47 39.80 -16.92 -0.74
N LYS A 48 40.56 -17.50 0.20
CA LYS A 48 40.07 -18.58 1.07
C LYS A 48 38.91 -18.12 1.95
N GLY A 49 39.00 -16.94 2.56
CA GLY A 49 37.90 -16.39 3.37
C GLY A 49 36.62 -16.12 2.56
N ILE A 50 36.75 -15.66 1.31
CA ILE A 50 35.61 -15.47 0.41
C ILE A 50 34.99 -16.82 0.04
N GLN A 51 35.81 -17.83 -0.27
CA GLN A 51 35.32 -19.18 -0.58
C GLN A 51 34.58 -19.81 0.60
N ASP A 52 35.09 -19.64 1.83
CA ASP A 52 34.45 -20.13 3.04
C ASP A 52 33.07 -19.46 3.28
N GLU A 53 32.95 -18.15 3.02
CA GLU A 53 31.67 -17.44 3.15
C GLU A 53 30.68 -17.81 2.04
N ILE A 54 31.15 -18.03 0.80
CA ILE A 54 30.31 -18.56 -0.29
C ILE A 54 29.73 -19.92 0.12
N ALA A 55 30.58 -20.84 0.59
CA ALA A 55 30.13 -22.17 1.02
C ALA A 55 29.13 -22.09 2.18
N ARG A 56 29.32 -21.13 3.10
CA ARG A 56 28.36 -20.87 4.19
C ARG A 56 27.03 -20.35 3.68
N LEU A 57 27.03 -19.40 2.74
CA LEU A 57 25.82 -18.83 2.15
C LEU A 57 25.06 -19.87 1.33
N GLU A 58 25.75 -20.70 0.56
CA GLU A 58 25.17 -21.84 -0.17
C GLU A 58 24.50 -22.83 0.81
N ALA A 59 25.16 -23.18 1.91
CA ALA A 59 24.58 -24.06 2.92
C ALA A 59 23.36 -23.46 3.64
N LEU A 60 23.26 -22.13 3.75
CA LEU A 60 22.05 -21.46 4.26
C LEU A 60 20.94 -21.40 3.22
N LEU A 61 21.30 -21.23 1.94
CA LEU A 61 20.35 -21.24 0.83
C LEU A 61 19.69 -22.62 0.70
N ASP A 62 20.48 -23.70 0.78
CA ASP A 62 19.99 -25.08 0.73
C ASP A 62 19.05 -25.44 1.88
N LYS A 63 19.30 -24.86 3.07
CA LYS A 63 18.43 -25.04 4.24
C LYS A 63 17.16 -24.20 4.20
N THR A 64 17.06 -23.24 3.27
CA THR A 64 15.88 -22.40 3.16
C THR A 64 14.77 -23.18 2.46
N PRO A 65 13.66 -23.53 3.15
CA PRO A 65 12.58 -24.26 2.53
C PRO A 65 11.99 -23.42 1.40
N VAL A 66 12.05 -23.92 0.17
CA VAL A 66 11.36 -23.31 -0.97
C VAL A 66 9.86 -23.46 -0.71
N LEU A 67 9.21 -22.36 -0.33
CA LEU A 67 7.75 -22.30 -0.24
C LEU A 67 7.17 -22.49 -1.65
N LYS A 68 6.89 -23.75 -2.01
CA LYS A 68 5.99 -24.08 -3.11
C LYS A 68 4.56 -23.73 -2.68
N VAL A 69 4.25 -22.44 -2.67
CA VAL A 69 2.86 -22.01 -2.77
C VAL A 69 2.46 -22.27 -4.20
N ASP A 70 1.56 -23.25 -4.41
CA ASP A 70 0.93 -23.42 -5.71
C ASP A 70 0.39 -22.07 -6.17
N PRO A 71 0.73 -21.59 -7.38
CA PRO A 71 0.20 -20.35 -7.88
C PRO A 71 -1.32 -20.51 -7.92
N THR A 72 -2.01 -19.75 -7.07
CA THR A 72 -3.46 -19.66 -7.19
C THR A 72 -3.74 -18.88 -8.45
N VAL A 73 -3.91 -19.59 -9.57
CA VAL A 73 -4.26 -18.98 -10.86
C VAL A 73 -5.67 -18.40 -10.71
N VAL A 74 -5.72 -17.08 -10.56
CA VAL A 74 -6.97 -16.33 -10.51
C VAL A 74 -7.27 -15.84 -11.92
N GLY A 75 -8.22 -16.48 -12.59
CA GLY A 75 -8.77 -15.93 -13.82
C GLY A 75 -9.53 -14.64 -13.49
N ILE A 76 -9.02 -13.49 -13.93
CA ILE A 76 -9.76 -12.23 -13.83
C ILE A 76 -10.87 -12.31 -14.88
N PRO A 77 -12.15 -12.41 -14.50
CA PRO A 77 -13.23 -12.41 -15.47
C PRO A 77 -13.22 -11.07 -16.22
N ALA A 78 -13.63 -11.08 -17.49
CA ALA A 78 -13.71 -9.88 -18.30
C ALA A 78 -14.45 -8.76 -17.54
N SER A 79 -13.80 -7.61 -17.40
CA SER A 79 -14.35 -6.46 -16.68
C SER A 79 -15.64 -6.00 -17.37
N ARG A 80 -16.72 -5.93 -16.61
CA ARG A 80 -17.99 -5.36 -17.07
C ARG A 80 -18.16 -3.99 -16.43
N PRO A 81 -18.57 -2.95 -17.20
CA PRO A 81 -18.88 -1.66 -16.60
C PRO A 81 -20.04 -1.82 -15.61
N VAL A 82 -19.91 -1.19 -14.44
CA VAL A 82 -20.99 -1.15 -13.45
C VAL A 82 -22.17 -0.38 -14.05
N PRO A 83 -23.38 -0.96 -14.12
CA PRO A 83 -24.56 -0.25 -14.60
C PRO A 83 -24.83 1.00 -13.75
N LYS A 84 -25.22 2.12 -14.37
CA LYS A 84 -25.49 3.37 -13.63
C LYS A 84 -26.63 3.27 -12.61
N SER A 85 -27.54 2.31 -12.79
CA SER A 85 -28.66 2.02 -11.88
C SER A 85 -28.40 0.84 -10.94
N ALA A 86 -27.13 0.42 -10.80
CA ALA A 86 -26.77 -0.70 -9.96
C ALA A 86 -26.84 -0.35 -8.47
N GLU A 87 -27.36 -1.28 -7.67
CA GLU A 87 -27.29 -1.21 -6.21
C GLU A 87 -25.94 -1.78 -5.76
N ILE A 88 -25.05 -0.90 -5.34
CA ILE A 88 -23.70 -1.27 -4.94
C ILE A 88 -23.69 -1.63 -3.45
N TYR A 89 -23.40 -2.89 -3.17
CA TYR A 89 -23.13 -3.38 -1.82
C TYR A 89 -21.62 -3.47 -1.61
N HIS A 90 -21.19 -3.39 -0.36
CA HIS A 90 -19.77 -3.38 -0.03
C HIS A 90 -19.41 -4.58 0.84
N ALA A 91 -18.20 -5.12 0.65
CA ALA A 91 -17.63 -6.13 1.54
C ALA A 91 -16.22 -5.70 1.95
N LEU A 92 -15.98 -5.51 3.25
CA LEU A 92 -14.63 -5.29 3.77
C LEU A 92 -13.97 -6.65 4.02
N VAL A 93 -12.76 -6.83 3.49
CA VAL A 93 -11.95 -8.04 3.70
C VAL A 93 -10.72 -7.67 4.49
N ILE A 94 -10.71 -8.03 5.77
CA ILE A 94 -9.67 -7.63 6.73
C ILE A 94 -9.52 -8.72 7.81
N ASN A 95 -8.29 -8.95 8.28
CA ASN A 95 -7.94 -9.97 9.27
C ASN A 95 -8.54 -11.36 8.99
N ASP A 96 -8.44 -11.81 7.73
CA ASP A 96 -8.98 -13.09 7.26
C ASP A 96 -10.49 -13.30 7.49
N ARG A 97 -11.22 -12.19 7.54
CA ARG A 97 -12.67 -12.15 7.64
C ARG A 97 -13.30 -11.28 6.55
N VAL A 98 -14.53 -11.62 6.19
CA VAL A 98 -15.33 -10.86 5.22
C VAL A 98 -16.55 -10.30 5.91
N HIS A 99 -16.63 -8.97 5.93
CA HIS A 99 -17.73 -8.22 6.52
C HIS A 99 -18.57 -7.60 5.42
N PHE A 100 -19.79 -8.10 5.25
CA PHE A 100 -20.74 -7.52 4.30
C PHE A 100 -21.41 -6.27 4.89
N ILE A 101 -21.41 -5.18 4.13
CA ILE A 101 -21.92 -3.87 4.52
C ILE A 101 -23.07 -3.50 3.60
N ASP A 102 -24.19 -3.16 4.21
CA ASP A 102 -25.36 -2.60 3.54
C ASP A 102 -25.33 -1.07 3.72
N PRO A 103 -25.08 -0.30 2.64
CA PRO A 103 -25.04 1.15 2.73
C PRO A 103 -26.44 1.79 2.76
N PHE A 104 -27.49 1.06 2.38
CA PHE A 104 -28.82 1.63 2.14
C PHE A 104 -29.67 1.69 3.42
N THR A 105 -29.68 0.62 4.20
CA THR A 105 -30.52 0.54 5.42
C THR A 105 -30.17 1.62 6.45
N PRO A 106 -28.89 1.81 6.84
CA PRO A 106 -28.55 2.85 7.83
C PRO A 106 -28.82 4.26 7.31
N LEU A 107 -28.59 4.50 6.01
CA LEU A 107 -28.85 5.80 5.39
C LEU A 107 -30.35 6.13 5.39
N LYS A 108 -31.20 5.18 5.01
CA LYS A 108 -32.65 5.35 5.02
C LYS A 108 -33.18 5.59 6.43
N MET A 109 -32.70 4.84 7.42
CA MET A 109 -33.10 5.05 8.82
C MET A 109 -32.69 6.44 9.33
N PHE A 110 -31.49 6.90 8.96
CA PHE A 110 -31.07 8.27 9.24
C PHE A 110 -32.01 9.29 8.59
N GLU A 111 -32.35 9.13 7.31
CA GLU A 111 -33.22 10.06 6.59
C GLU A 111 -34.64 10.12 7.17
N ASP A 112 -35.20 8.96 7.53
CA ASP A 112 -36.54 8.85 8.10
C ASP A 112 -36.61 9.49 9.49
N GLU A 113 -35.64 9.23 10.35
CA GLU A 113 -35.53 9.84 11.69
C GLU A 113 -35.26 11.35 11.58
N PHE A 114 -34.34 11.75 10.71
CA PHE A 114 -34.02 13.16 10.49
C PHE A 114 -35.23 13.93 9.97
N ARG A 115 -36.06 13.32 9.12
CA ARG A 115 -37.28 13.96 8.61
C ARG A 115 -38.30 14.26 9.73
N GLN A 116 -38.35 13.42 10.76
CA GLN A 116 -39.22 13.62 11.93
C GLN A 116 -38.67 14.71 12.85
N GLU A 117 -37.38 14.63 13.17
CA GLU A 117 -36.72 15.51 14.14
C GLU A 117 -36.17 16.83 13.56
N LYS A 118 -36.23 17.05 12.24
CA LYS A 118 -35.67 18.23 11.56
C LYS A 118 -36.12 19.57 12.12
N ARG A 119 -37.29 19.64 12.77
CA ARG A 119 -37.84 20.87 13.38
C ARG A 119 -37.14 21.24 14.68
N ASN A 120 -36.56 20.25 15.36
CA ASN A 120 -35.90 20.40 16.65
C ASN A 120 -34.41 20.77 16.49
N PHE A 121 -33.85 20.60 15.29
CA PHE A 121 -32.45 20.93 15.02
C PHE A 121 -32.26 22.41 14.63
N PRO A 122 -31.33 23.14 15.28
CA PRO A 122 -31.01 24.51 14.91
C PRO A 122 -30.50 24.61 13.46
N ASN A 123 -31.13 25.48 12.67
CA ASN A 123 -30.78 25.69 11.27
C ASN A 123 -30.75 27.17 10.88
N GLU A 124 -30.01 27.47 9.81
CA GLU A 124 -29.94 28.76 9.16
C GLU A 124 -30.47 28.60 7.72
N ARG A 125 -31.43 29.43 7.32
CA ARG A 125 -32.00 29.41 5.96
C ARG A 125 -31.18 30.32 5.05
N ILE A 126 -30.69 29.76 3.95
CA ILE A 126 -30.02 30.52 2.88
C ILE A 126 -30.88 30.45 1.62
N LYS A 127 -31.23 31.64 1.11
CA LYS A 127 -31.90 31.78 -0.19
C LYS A 127 -30.87 31.59 -1.31
N ARG A 128 -31.12 30.63 -2.20
CA ARG A 128 -30.39 30.47 -3.48
C ARG A 128 -31.41 30.41 -4.62
N GLN A 129 -30.96 30.70 -5.84
CA GLN A 129 -31.80 30.52 -7.04
C GLN A 129 -32.22 29.04 -7.14
N GLY A 130 -33.54 28.79 -7.13
CA GLY A 130 -34.15 27.46 -7.24
C GLY A 130 -34.87 27.03 -5.96
N ALA A 131 -34.16 26.83 -4.86
CA ALA A 131 -34.75 26.38 -3.60
C ALA A 131 -34.01 26.95 -2.38
N ASP A 132 -34.76 27.16 -1.29
CA ASP A 132 -34.17 27.46 0.00
C ASP A 132 -33.37 26.28 0.52
N ARG A 133 -32.17 26.57 1.04
CA ARG A 133 -31.31 25.57 1.65
C ARG A 133 -31.22 25.83 3.15
N TYR A 134 -31.36 24.76 3.93
CA TYR A 134 -31.22 24.80 5.37
C TYR A 134 -29.83 24.27 5.75
N ILE A 135 -29.05 25.09 6.43
CA ILE A 135 -27.74 24.70 6.97
C ILE A 135 -27.93 24.42 8.46
N TYR A 136 -27.70 23.17 8.86
CA TYR A 136 -27.88 22.72 10.23
C TYR A 136 -26.58 22.84 11.05
N ARG A 137 -26.71 22.91 12.38
CA ARG A 137 -25.56 22.73 13.29
C ARG A 137 -25.30 21.25 13.54
N SER A 138 -24.04 20.82 13.41
CA SER A 138 -23.58 19.43 13.63
C SER A 138 -23.85 18.94 15.06
N GLY A 139 -23.47 19.72 16.07
CA GLY A 139 -23.48 19.29 17.48
C GLY A 139 -24.80 18.68 18.00
N PRO A 140 -25.94 19.38 17.88
CA PRO A 140 -27.24 18.85 18.33
C PRO A 140 -27.66 17.56 17.60
N ILE A 141 -27.34 17.45 16.31
CA ILE A 141 -27.64 16.25 15.53
C ILE A 141 -26.78 15.09 16.02
N LEU A 142 -25.46 15.29 16.16
CA LEU A 142 -24.57 14.22 16.62
C LEU A 142 -24.96 13.66 17.99
N LYS A 143 -25.43 14.51 18.91
CA LYS A 143 -25.93 14.08 20.22
C LYS A 143 -27.19 13.23 20.13
N HIS A 144 -28.14 13.57 19.26
CA HIS A 144 -29.35 12.78 19.03
C HIS A 144 -29.02 11.37 18.52
N TYR A 145 -28.04 11.26 17.63
CA TYR A 145 -27.65 10.00 17.00
C TYR A 145 -26.57 9.21 17.75
N GLU A 146 -26.14 9.66 18.93
CA GLU A 146 -25.10 8.98 19.71
C GLU A 146 -25.59 7.63 20.27
N GLU A 147 -26.86 7.59 20.72
CA GLU A 147 -27.52 6.40 21.27
C GLU A 147 -28.49 5.74 20.27
N PHE A 148 -28.61 6.28 19.06
CA PHE A 148 -29.55 5.78 18.06
C PHE A 148 -29.15 4.40 17.54
N ASP A 149 -30.07 3.43 17.62
CA ASP A 149 -29.87 2.10 17.07
C ASP A 149 -30.23 2.05 15.58
N PHE A 150 -29.20 1.98 14.74
CA PHE A 150 -29.32 1.77 13.29
C PHE A 150 -29.75 0.32 12.90
N LYS A 151 -30.20 -0.50 13.86
CA LYS A 151 -30.71 -1.87 13.69
C LYS A 151 -29.79 -2.74 12.84
N ASN A 152 -28.51 -2.76 13.19
CA ASN A 152 -27.53 -3.55 12.45
C ASN A 152 -27.48 -4.99 12.93
N SER A 153 -28.03 -5.92 12.15
CA SER A 153 -28.08 -7.35 12.49
C SER A 153 -26.75 -8.11 12.31
N ARG A 154 -25.63 -7.42 12.04
CA ARG A 154 -24.35 -8.03 11.63
C ARG A 154 -23.17 -7.68 12.55
N ASN A 155 -23.44 -7.33 13.80
CA ASN A 155 -22.43 -6.91 14.79
C ASN A 155 -21.51 -5.80 14.27
N GLN A 156 -22.07 -4.81 13.57
CA GLN A 156 -21.31 -3.65 13.10
C GLN A 156 -21.84 -2.41 13.81
N LYS A 157 -20.90 -1.58 14.27
CA LYS A 157 -21.21 -0.31 14.94
C LYS A 157 -21.37 0.74 13.85
N VAL A 158 -22.54 1.36 13.78
CA VAL A 158 -22.80 2.50 12.90
C VAL A 158 -22.82 3.76 13.74
N LYS A 159 -22.00 4.75 13.37
CA LYS A 159 -21.95 6.04 14.06
C LYS A 159 -22.07 7.18 13.07
N LEU A 160 -22.81 8.22 13.44
CA LEU A 160 -22.83 9.47 12.70
C LEU A 160 -21.63 10.33 13.09
N VAL A 161 -20.88 10.81 12.11
CA VAL A 161 -19.69 11.65 12.30
C VAL A 161 -19.78 12.89 11.41
N ALA A 162 -19.39 14.03 11.95
CA ALA A 162 -19.20 15.26 11.19
C ALA A 162 -17.71 15.66 11.23
N ASN A 163 -17.14 15.94 10.07
CA ASN A 163 -15.79 16.50 10.01
C ASN A 163 -15.88 18.04 10.18
N PRO A 164 -15.10 18.68 11.06
CA PRO A 164 -15.13 20.12 11.30
C PRO A 164 -14.98 21.00 10.05
N VAL A 165 -14.26 20.53 9.02
CA VAL A 165 -14.04 21.28 7.77
C VAL A 165 -15.04 20.94 6.66
N SER A 166 -15.91 19.94 6.87
CA SER A 166 -16.88 19.45 5.89
C SER A 166 -18.24 20.14 6.07
N THR A 167 -18.98 20.31 4.96
CA THR A 167 -20.41 20.67 5.01
C THR A 167 -21.32 19.44 5.05
N ARG A 168 -20.75 18.24 5.05
CA ARG A 168 -21.48 16.97 4.98
C ARG A 168 -21.12 16.07 6.16
N MET A 169 -22.12 15.38 6.68
CA MET A 169 -21.97 14.31 7.66
C MET A 169 -21.74 12.97 6.96
N GLN A 170 -21.20 12.02 7.72
CA GLN A 170 -20.92 10.67 7.26
C GLN A 170 -21.41 9.65 8.29
N LEU A 171 -21.99 8.55 7.82
CA LEU A 171 -22.19 7.36 8.65
C LEU A 171 -20.94 6.49 8.52
N VAL A 172 -20.33 6.16 9.64
CA VAL A 172 -19.18 5.27 9.73
C VAL A 172 -19.67 3.91 10.18
N VAL A 173 -19.53 2.93 9.30
CA VAL A 173 -19.85 1.52 9.57
C VAL A 173 -18.55 0.79 9.90
N SER A 174 -18.39 0.46 11.17
CA SER A 174 -17.22 -0.25 11.71
C SER A 174 -17.62 -1.68 12.07
N PRO A 175 -17.19 -2.70 11.30
CA PRO A 175 -17.42 -4.09 11.67
C PRO A 175 -16.59 -4.49 12.89
N ASP A 176 -17.08 -5.46 13.66
CA ASP A 176 -16.24 -6.16 14.63
C ASP A 176 -15.21 -7.04 13.89
N LEU A 177 -13.93 -6.72 14.05
CA LEU A 177 -12.83 -7.39 13.36
C LEU A 177 -12.44 -8.74 13.98
N LYS A 178 -12.95 -9.07 15.18
CA LYS A 178 -12.64 -10.32 15.90
C LYS A 178 -13.74 -11.36 15.76
N GLU A 179 -14.98 -10.95 16.00
CA GLU A 179 -16.14 -11.85 16.03
C GLU A 179 -17.11 -11.64 14.87
N GLY A 180 -17.02 -10.50 14.18
CA GLY A 180 -17.87 -10.19 13.06
C GLY A 180 -17.47 -10.89 11.76
N GLY A 181 -18.38 -10.85 10.79
CA GLY A 181 -18.15 -11.35 9.44
C GLY A 181 -17.99 -12.87 9.34
N ALA A 182 -17.70 -13.35 8.13
CA ALA A 182 -17.38 -14.75 7.87
C ALA A 182 -15.88 -14.97 7.83
N SER A 183 -15.37 -15.95 8.57
CA SER A 183 -13.95 -16.32 8.56
C SER A 183 -13.56 -17.08 7.28
N LEU A 184 -12.27 -17.18 7.01
CA LEU A 184 -11.73 -18.00 5.91
C LEU A 184 -12.24 -19.46 5.94
N GLU A 185 -12.36 -20.06 7.13
CA GLU A 185 -12.85 -21.43 7.29
C GLU A 185 -14.36 -21.54 7.00
N GLU A 186 -15.13 -20.55 7.44
CA GLU A 186 -16.57 -20.50 7.16
C GLU A 186 -16.83 -20.31 5.67
N LEU A 187 -16.04 -19.50 4.97
CA LEU A 187 -16.18 -19.27 3.52
C LEU A 187 -16.02 -20.55 2.69
N LYS A 188 -15.29 -21.56 3.19
CA LYS A 188 -15.18 -22.87 2.55
C LYS A 188 -16.48 -23.69 2.65
N LYS A 189 -17.32 -23.42 3.66
CA LYS A 189 -18.60 -24.10 3.86
C LYS A 189 -19.65 -23.54 2.89
N LYS A 190 -20.45 -24.43 2.29
CA LYS A 190 -21.52 -24.04 1.33
C LYS A 190 -22.59 -23.13 1.95
N ASP A 191 -22.87 -23.31 3.24
CA ASP A 191 -23.94 -22.60 3.97
C ASP A 191 -23.44 -21.47 4.87
N SER A 192 -22.29 -20.89 4.55
CA SER A 192 -21.75 -19.74 5.29
C SER A 192 -22.72 -18.56 5.28
N ASN A 193 -22.69 -17.75 6.34
CA ASN A 193 -23.52 -16.54 6.42
C ASN A 193 -23.28 -15.61 5.23
N PHE A 194 -22.03 -15.51 4.78
CA PHE A 194 -21.67 -14.76 3.58
C PHE A 194 -22.29 -15.38 2.31
N ALA A 195 -22.19 -16.70 2.12
CA ALA A 195 -22.80 -17.37 0.97
C ALA A 195 -24.32 -17.14 0.91
N LYS A 196 -25.03 -17.23 2.04
CA LYS A 196 -26.47 -16.94 2.12
C LYS A 196 -26.80 -15.51 1.67
N ILE A 197 -26.01 -14.52 2.11
CA ILE A 197 -26.17 -13.12 1.71
C ILE A 197 -25.96 -12.97 0.20
N VAL A 198 -24.88 -13.56 -0.32
CA VAL A 198 -24.54 -13.49 -1.75
C VAL A 198 -25.60 -14.20 -2.61
N TYR A 199 -26.14 -15.33 -2.18
CA TYR A 199 -27.25 -15.99 -2.89
C TYR A 199 -28.51 -15.14 -2.88
N LYS A 200 -28.85 -14.50 -1.75
CA LYS A 200 -29.97 -13.54 -1.72
C LYS A 200 -29.73 -12.35 -2.67
N LEU A 201 -28.48 -11.91 -2.76
CA LEU A 201 -28.06 -10.84 -3.65
C LEU A 201 -28.18 -11.22 -5.14
N SER A 202 -27.91 -12.49 -5.47
CA SER A 202 -28.04 -13.03 -6.84
C SER A 202 -29.44 -12.91 -7.42
N SER A 203 -30.48 -12.88 -6.57
CA SER A 203 -31.86 -12.64 -7.00
C SER A 203 -32.07 -11.24 -7.56
N ASN A 204 -31.22 -10.27 -7.23
CA ASN A 204 -31.26 -8.92 -7.76
C ASN A 204 -30.19 -8.74 -8.85
N ILE A 205 -30.62 -8.74 -10.12
CA ILE A 205 -29.72 -8.65 -11.27
C ILE A 205 -28.96 -7.32 -11.38
N ARG A 206 -29.42 -6.27 -10.70
CA ARG A 206 -28.79 -4.95 -10.66
C ARG A 206 -27.81 -4.81 -9.50
N SER A 207 -27.71 -5.80 -8.63
CA SER A 207 -26.80 -5.75 -7.50
C SER A 207 -25.35 -5.95 -7.96
N VAL A 208 -24.46 -5.16 -7.38
CA VAL A 208 -23.01 -5.28 -7.57
C VAL A 208 -22.35 -5.32 -6.21
N LEU A 209 -21.47 -6.30 -6.00
CA LEU A 209 -20.68 -6.41 -4.78
C LEU A 209 -19.28 -5.83 -4.99
N MET A 210 -18.93 -4.77 -4.27
CA MET A 210 -17.60 -4.18 -4.29
C MET A 210 -16.80 -4.62 -3.06
N PHE A 211 -15.70 -5.33 -3.29
CA PHE A 211 -14.78 -5.76 -2.25
C PHE A 211 -13.73 -4.68 -1.96
N HIS A 212 -13.60 -4.29 -0.70
CA HIS A 212 -12.49 -3.47 -0.22
C HIS A 212 -11.53 -4.39 0.51
N VAL A 213 -10.38 -4.65 -0.11
CA VAL A 213 -9.45 -5.68 0.35
C VAL A 213 -8.28 -5.04 1.07
N HIS A 214 -8.06 -5.44 2.33
CA HIS A 214 -6.86 -5.10 3.07
C HIS A 214 -5.69 -5.95 2.56
N PRO A 215 -4.46 -5.39 2.41
CA PRO A 215 -3.31 -6.13 1.86
C PRO A 215 -3.00 -7.46 2.56
N ASN A 216 -3.25 -7.54 3.87
CA ASN A 216 -3.00 -8.76 4.66
C ASN A 216 -4.03 -9.89 4.47
N SER A 217 -5.16 -9.64 3.78
CA SER A 217 -6.31 -10.57 3.74
C SER A 217 -6.68 -11.00 2.32
N PHE A 218 -5.72 -10.98 1.39
CA PHE A 218 -5.97 -11.28 -0.02
C PHE A 218 -6.44 -12.72 -0.23
N ASN A 219 -5.91 -13.70 0.50
CA ASN A 219 -6.34 -15.10 0.42
C ASN A 219 -7.82 -15.28 0.75
N THR A 220 -8.29 -14.55 1.77
CA THR A 220 -9.69 -14.53 2.17
C THR A 220 -10.57 -13.89 1.11
N TYR A 221 -10.10 -12.82 0.46
CA TYR A 221 -10.78 -12.23 -0.68
C TYR A 221 -10.94 -13.24 -1.83
N LEU A 222 -9.91 -14.02 -2.16
CA LEU A 222 -9.99 -15.02 -3.23
C LEU A 222 -11.06 -16.08 -2.98
N GLN A 223 -11.20 -16.55 -1.73
CA GLN A 223 -12.26 -17.50 -1.38
C GLN A 223 -13.65 -16.85 -1.44
N ALA A 224 -13.78 -15.64 -0.92
CA ALA A 224 -15.03 -14.88 -0.99
C ALA A 224 -15.44 -14.63 -2.45
N ARG A 225 -14.48 -14.29 -3.31
CA ARG A 225 -14.68 -14.06 -4.73
C ARG A 225 -15.19 -15.32 -5.44
N ARG A 226 -14.62 -16.49 -5.14
CA ARG A 226 -15.10 -17.78 -5.68
C ARG A 226 -16.56 -18.05 -5.32
N VAL A 227 -16.97 -17.72 -4.09
CA VAL A 227 -18.38 -17.85 -3.65
C VAL A 227 -19.27 -16.90 -4.47
N THR A 228 -18.85 -15.66 -4.65
CA THR A 228 -19.58 -14.65 -5.43
C THR A 228 -19.71 -15.00 -6.91
N ASP A 229 -18.63 -15.48 -7.54
CA ASP A 229 -18.64 -15.89 -8.95
C ASP A 229 -19.54 -17.13 -9.14
N LYS A 230 -19.53 -18.08 -8.19
CA LYS A 230 -20.43 -19.25 -8.21
C LYS A 230 -21.91 -18.86 -8.12
N ALA A 231 -22.22 -17.82 -7.35
CA ALA A 231 -23.56 -17.27 -7.25
C ALA A 231 -23.94 -16.35 -8.44
N ARG A 232 -23.03 -16.14 -9.41
CA ARG A 232 -23.21 -15.28 -10.59
C ARG A 232 -23.53 -13.83 -10.25
N VAL A 233 -23.04 -13.33 -9.12
CA VAL A 233 -23.18 -11.93 -8.72
C VAL A 233 -22.06 -11.11 -9.34
N SER A 234 -22.41 -9.96 -9.93
CA SER A 234 -21.41 -9.02 -10.47
C SER A 234 -20.57 -8.46 -9.33
N ALA A 235 -19.24 -8.54 -9.43
CA ALA A 235 -18.35 -8.07 -8.37
C ALA A 235 -17.10 -7.35 -8.88
N GLY A 236 -16.77 -6.27 -8.19
CA GLY A 236 -15.53 -5.51 -8.34
C GLY A 236 -14.68 -5.58 -7.07
N TRP A 237 -13.43 -5.12 -7.14
CA TRP A 237 -12.56 -5.03 -5.98
C TRP A 237 -11.64 -3.82 -6.06
N GLU A 238 -11.24 -3.33 -4.89
CA GLU A 238 -10.21 -2.31 -4.73
C GLU A 238 -9.39 -2.57 -3.45
N VAL A 239 -8.14 -2.13 -3.45
CA VAL A 239 -7.28 -2.23 -2.25
C VAL A 239 -7.55 -1.02 -1.36
N LYS A 240 -7.96 -1.26 -0.11
CA LYS A 240 -8.11 -0.22 0.90
C LYS A 240 -7.58 -0.68 2.25
N GLY A 241 -6.82 0.19 2.90
CA GLY A 241 -6.31 -0.03 4.26
C GLY A 241 -7.30 0.31 5.38
N MET A 242 -8.48 0.85 5.06
CA MET A 242 -9.44 1.31 6.06
C MET A 242 -10.28 0.15 6.61
N GLY A 243 -10.29 0.00 7.94
CA GLY A 243 -11.11 -0.99 8.65
C GLY A 243 -12.58 -0.59 8.86
N ALA A 244 -13.01 0.54 8.30
CA ALA A 244 -14.39 1.04 8.38
C ALA A 244 -14.84 1.57 7.02
N TYR A 245 -16.15 1.51 6.78
CA TYR A 245 -16.77 2.04 5.58
C TYR A 245 -17.50 3.35 5.88
N TYR A 246 -17.31 4.34 5.00
CA TYR A 246 -17.86 5.68 5.16
C TYR A 246 -18.97 5.90 4.14
N ILE A 247 -20.18 6.14 4.61
CA ILE A 247 -21.33 6.51 3.78
C ILE A 247 -21.50 8.02 3.92
N ARG A 248 -21.46 8.74 2.79
CA ARG A 248 -21.68 10.18 2.78
C ARG A 248 -23.17 10.49 2.72
N ILE A 249 -23.63 11.41 3.56
CA ILE A 249 -25.01 11.91 3.53
C ILE A 249 -25.03 13.18 2.65
N ASP A 250 -25.70 13.12 1.51
CA ASP A 250 -25.75 14.22 0.54
C ASP A 250 -26.97 15.14 0.69
N ASP A 251 -28.02 14.70 1.36
CA ASP A 251 -29.26 15.47 1.48
C ASP A 251 -29.25 16.48 2.63
N VAL A 252 -28.38 16.28 3.63
CA VAL A 252 -28.24 17.18 4.78
C VAL A 252 -26.97 18.01 4.67
N GLU A 253 -27.09 19.33 4.83
CA GLU A 253 -25.96 20.25 4.86
C GLU A 253 -25.75 20.79 6.28
N ILE A 254 -24.51 20.72 6.76
CA ILE A 254 -24.11 21.24 8.06
C ILE A 254 -23.17 22.44 7.89
N ARG A 255 -23.20 23.33 8.89
CA ARG A 255 -22.25 24.44 8.98
C ARG A 255 -20.85 23.89 9.27
N ARG A 256 -19.85 24.40 8.55
CA ARG A 256 -18.43 24.13 8.86
C ARG A 256 -18.08 24.78 10.19
N GLU A 257 -17.38 24.03 11.03
CA GLU A 257 -16.82 24.55 12.28
C GLU A 257 -15.46 25.20 12.05
N LYS A 258 -14.70 24.74 11.05
CA LYS A 258 -13.40 25.27 10.65
C LYS A 258 -13.34 25.46 9.14
N GLU A 259 -12.64 26.49 8.69
CA GLU A 259 -12.34 26.64 7.27
C GLU A 259 -11.31 25.58 6.83
N PRO A 260 -11.47 24.99 5.63
CA PRO A 260 -10.48 24.07 5.10
C PRO A 260 -9.16 24.82 4.85
N PRO A 261 -8.00 24.17 5.04
CA PRO A 261 -6.72 24.77 4.71
C PRO A 261 -6.70 25.17 3.22
N PRO A 262 -6.06 26.30 2.87
CA PRO A 262 -5.94 26.71 1.48
C PRO A 262 -5.26 25.59 0.68
N ALA A 263 -5.76 25.34 -0.54
CA ALA A 263 -5.15 24.34 -1.41
C ALA A 263 -3.68 24.70 -1.65
N PRO A 264 -2.75 23.73 -1.63
CA PRO A 264 -1.36 24.00 -1.97
C PRO A 264 -1.32 24.63 -3.36
N THR A 265 -0.69 25.80 -3.47
CA THR A 265 -0.44 26.45 -4.75
C THR A 265 0.37 25.48 -5.60
N LYS A 266 -0.26 24.93 -6.64
CA LYS A 266 0.48 24.18 -7.66
C LYS A 266 1.52 25.14 -8.22
N PRO A 267 2.82 24.76 -8.29
CA PRO A 267 3.78 25.52 -9.07
C PRO A 267 3.19 25.61 -10.49
N GLY A 268 2.87 26.82 -10.93
CA GLY A 268 2.51 27.03 -12.33
C GLY A 268 3.69 26.55 -13.19
N PRO A 269 3.43 26.05 -14.42
CA PRO A 269 4.53 25.79 -15.34
C PRO A 269 5.37 27.07 -15.46
N GLU A 270 6.70 26.95 -15.35
CA GLU A 270 7.62 28.06 -15.61
C GLU A 270 7.21 28.67 -16.96
N ARG A 271 6.74 29.92 -16.93
CA ARG A 271 6.40 30.61 -18.18
C ARG A 271 7.69 30.65 -19.00
N PRO A 272 7.70 30.16 -20.25
CA PRO A 272 8.87 30.27 -21.09
C PRO A 272 9.27 31.75 -21.18
N PRO A 273 10.58 32.06 -21.18
CA PRO A 273 11.06 33.44 -21.22
C PRO A 273 10.44 34.14 -22.42
N THR A 274 9.87 35.32 -22.18
CA THR A 274 9.28 36.16 -23.23
C THR A 274 10.39 36.47 -24.24
N LEU A 275 10.27 35.91 -25.45
CA LEU A 275 11.18 36.27 -26.54
C LEU A 275 11.04 37.77 -26.82
N PRO A 276 12.15 38.49 -27.03
CA PRO A 276 12.07 39.90 -27.41
C PRO A 276 11.29 40.04 -28.73
N PRO A 277 10.56 41.14 -28.92
CA PRO A 277 9.82 41.38 -30.15
C PRO A 277 10.78 41.32 -31.34
N LYS A 278 10.39 40.60 -32.40
CA LYS A 278 11.12 40.57 -33.66
C LYS A 278 11.27 42.02 -34.14
N ILE A 279 12.52 42.41 -34.38
CA ILE A 279 12.86 43.60 -35.14
C ILE A 279 12.62 43.22 -36.61
N ASP A 280 11.87 44.05 -37.33
CA ASP A 280 11.53 43.90 -38.76
C ASP A 280 12.77 43.79 -39.67
#